data_AF-A0AA37HI57-F1
#
_entry.id   AF-A0AA37HI57-F1
#
_cell.length_a   1.000
_cell.length_b   1.000
_cell.length_c   1.000
_cell.angle_alpha   90.00
_cell.angle_beta   90.00
_cell.angle_gamma   90.00
#
_symmetry.space_group_name_H-M   'P 1'
#
loop_
_entity.id
_entity.type
_entity.pdbx_description
1 polymer ?
#
loop_
_entity_poly.entity_id
_entity_poly.type
_entity_poly.pdbx_seq_one_letter_code
_entity_poly.pdbx_strand_id
1 'polypeptide(L)'
;MCNLYSSARSQDEIRHTFAIDRDEAGNLPPLPGIFPDQMSPVILAADGKRVLTMMRWGFPPPPKVWHAASHQRAQRRIAVLAALA
;
A
#
# COMPACT_ATOMS: atom_id res chain seq x y z
N MET A 1 -16.89 -1.70 -3.39
CA MET A 1 -15.52 -1.41 -2.93
C MET A 1 -14.90 -2.72 -2.49
N CYS A 2 -13.85 -3.17 -3.17
CA CYS A 2 -13.17 -4.43 -2.82
C CYS A 2 -12.09 -4.13 -1.77
N ASN A 3 -12.18 -4.74 -0.59
CA ASN A 3 -11.22 -4.60 0.52
C ASN A 3 -10.53 -5.93 0.87
N LEU A 4 -10.66 -6.94 0.02
CA LEU A 4 -9.98 -8.23 0.12
C LEU A 4 -9.82 -8.80 -1.29
N TYR A 5 -8.62 -9.27 -1.60
CA TYR A 5 -8.35 -10.05 -2.81
C TYR A 5 -7.22 -11.04 -2.54
N SER A 6 -7.01 -11.95 -3.48
CA SER A 6 -5.92 -12.93 -3.47
C SER A 6 -5.03 -12.78 -4.70
N SER A 7 -3.75 -13.07 -4.53
CA SER A 7 -2.76 -13.18 -5.61
C SER A 7 -2.10 -14.55 -5.52
N ALA A 8 -2.66 -15.53 -6.24
CA ALA A 8 -2.20 -16.92 -6.20
C ALA A 8 -1.35 -17.33 -7.42
N ARG A 9 -1.10 -16.41 -8.36
CA ARG A 9 -0.29 -16.68 -9.55
C ARG A 9 1.18 -16.84 -9.16
N SER A 10 1.88 -17.74 -9.87
CA SER A 10 3.31 -17.91 -9.64
C SER A 10 4.04 -16.65 -10.09
N GLN A 11 5.17 -16.35 -9.44
CA GLN A 11 5.99 -15.20 -9.81
C GLN A 11 6.48 -15.28 -11.25
N ASP A 12 6.78 -16.50 -11.73
CA ASP A 12 7.20 -16.74 -13.11
C ASP A 12 6.08 -16.44 -14.12
N GLU A 13 4.85 -16.85 -13.81
CA GLU A 13 3.67 -16.54 -14.63
C GLU A 13 3.44 -15.02 -14.71
N ILE A 14 3.64 -14.29 -13.60
CA ILE A 14 3.57 -12.82 -13.59
C ILE A 14 4.67 -12.22 -14.47
N ARG A 15 5.93 -12.67 -14.33
CA ARG A 15 7.06 -12.17 -15.14
C ARG A 15 6.81 -12.34 -16.63
N HIS A 16 6.36 -13.53 -17.04
CA HIS A 16 6.10 -13.84 -18.43
C HIS A 16 4.90 -13.05 -18.96
N THR A 17 3.77 -13.06 -18.24
CA THR A 17 2.51 -12.44 -18.68
C THR A 17 2.67 -10.93 -18.89
N PHE A 18 3.44 -10.26 -18.02
CA PHE A 18 3.60 -8.81 -18.05
C PHE A 18 4.92 -8.33 -18.66
N ALA A 19 5.76 -9.25 -19.14
CA ALA A 19 7.11 -8.96 -19.65
C ALA A 19 7.89 -8.04 -18.69
N ILE A 20 8.12 -8.54 -17.47
CA ILE A 20 8.82 -7.81 -16.41
C ILE A 20 10.32 -7.74 -16.73
N ASP A 21 10.87 -6.52 -16.76
CA ASP A 21 12.28 -6.26 -17.04
C ASP A 21 13.16 -6.41 -15.79
N ARG A 22 12.60 -6.09 -14.61
CA ARG A 22 13.30 -6.13 -13.33
C ARG A 22 12.36 -6.61 -12.23
N ASP A 23 12.78 -7.62 -11.49
CA ASP A 23 12.02 -8.17 -10.38
C ASP A 23 12.71 -7.85 -9.05
N GLU A 24 12.02 -7.06 -8.24
CA GLU A 24 12.43 -6.62 -6.90
C GLU A 24 11.51 -7.21 -5.82
N ALA A 25 10.51 -8.05 -6.17
CA ALA A 25 9.57 -8.61 -5.22
C ALA A 25 10.15 -9.73 -4.35
N GLY A 26 11.35 -10.22 -4.65
CA GLY A 26 12.01 -11.29 -3.89
C GLY A 26 11.37 -12.66 -4.14
N ASN A 27 11.18 -13.46 -3.09
CA ASN A 27 10.40 -14.69 -3.17
C ASN A 27 8.92 -14.37 -2.92
N LEU A 28 8.11 -14.37 -3.98
CA LEU A 28 6.68 -14.06 -3.89
C LEU A 28 5.85 -15.33 -3.62
N PRO A 29 5.38 -15.58 -2.38
CA PRO A 29 4.50 -16.71 -2.10
C PRO A 29 3.08 -16.44 -2.66
N PRO A 30 2.25 -17.48 -2.81
CA PRO A 30 0.82 -17.28 -2.98
C PRO A 30 0.23 -16.47 -1.82
N LEU A 31 -0.50 -15.41 -2.12
CA LEU A 31 -1.13 -14.52 -1.16
C LEU A 31 -2.65 -14.74 -1.19
N PRO A 32 -3.22 -15.62 -0.34
CA PRO A 32 -4.66 -15.95 -0.39
C PRO A 32 -5.58 -14.84 0.14
N GLY A 33 -5.01 -13.83 0.82
CA GLY A 33 -5.76 -12.69 1.33
C GLY A 33 -4.85 -11.50 1.56
N ILE A 34 -5.10 -10.43 0.81
CA ILE A 34 -4.44 -9.13 0.94
C ILE A 34 -5.52 -8.13 1.35
N PHE A 35 -5.32 -7.51 2.51
CA PHE A 35 -6.20 -6.48 3.09
C PHE A 35 -5.58 -5.08 2.92
N PRO A 36 -6.37 -3.98 3.06
CA PRO A 36 -5.83 -2.63 3.05
C PRO A 36 -4.70 -2.51 4.08
N ASP A 37 -3.72 -1.66 3.80
CA ASP A 37 -2.51 -1.48 4.63
C ASP A 37 -1.46 -2.63 4.50
N GLN A 38 -1.77 -3.73 3.81
CA GLN A 38 -0.81 -4.83 3.63
C GLN A 38 0.07 -4.65 2.39
N MET A 39 1.21 -5.34 2.36
CA MET A 39 2.10 -5.39 1.20
C MET A 39 1.48 -6.23 0.09
N SER A 40 1.59 -5.75 -1.15
CA SER A 40 1.09 -6.42 -2.34
C SER A 40 2.08 -6.31 -3.51
N PRO A 41 2.18 -7.34 -4.36
CA PRO A 41 2.93 -7.25 -5.60
C PRO A 41 2.29 -6.23 -6.54
N VAL A 42 3.10 -5.27 -7.00
CA VAL A 42 2.70 -4.23 -7.94
C VAL A 42 3.69 -4.18 -9.10
N ILE A 43 3.18 -3.97 -10.30
CA ILE A 43 3.99 -3.70 -11.49
C ILE A 43 3.96 -2.20 -11.71
N LEU A 44 5.11 -1.55 -11.63
CA LEU A 44 5.27 -0.13 -11.88
C LEU A 44 6.17 0.12 -13.09
N ALA A 45 5.98 1.27 -13.74
CA ALA A 45 6.90 1.75 -14.76
C ALA A 45 7.96 2.64 -14.09
N ALA A 46 9.23 2.25 -14.15
CA ALA A 46 10.36 3.03 -13.68
C ALA A 46 11.51 2.96 -14.69
N ASP A 47 12.09 4.12 -15.03
CA ASP A 47 13.21 4.23 -15.96
C ASP A 47 12.96 3.55 -17.33
N GLY A 48 11.71 3.62 -17.81
CA GLY A 48 11.28 2.95 -19.05
C GLY A 48 11.14 1.43 -18.97
N LYS A 49 11.27 0.85 -17.77
CA LYS A 49 11.18 -0.59 -17.50
C LYS A 49 9.94 -0.93 -16.68
N ARG A 50 9.43 -2.15 -16.83
CA ARG A 50 8.41 -2.75 -15.96
C ARG A 50 9.09 -3.42 -14.78
N VAL A 51 8.82 -2.91 -13.59
CA VAL A 51 9.40 -3.40 -12.34
C VAL A 51 8.32 -4.07 -11.52
N LEU A 52 8.50 -5.36 -11.21
CA LEU A 52 7.69 -6.06 -10.22
C LEU A 52 8.29 -5.79 -8.84
N THR A 53 7.53 -5.18 -7.94
CA THR A 53 7.99 -4.84 -6.58
C THR A 53 6.87 -5.01 -5.56
N MET A 54 7.20 -4.92 -4.27
CA MET A 54 6.22 -4.97 -3.19
C MET A 54 5.88 -3.55 -2.73
N MET A 55 4.59 -3.19 -2.74
CA MET A 55 4.11 -1.89 -2.27
C MET A 55 2.98 -2.04 -1.25
N ARG A 56 2.85 -1.07 -0.34
CA ARG A 56 1.74 -1.04 0.62
C ARG A 56 0.43 -0.67 -0.08
N TRP A 57 -0.61 -1.47 0.10
CA TRP A 57 -1.93 -1.22 -0.47
C TRP A 57 -2.67 -0.14 0.32
N GLY A 58 -2.46 1.12 -0.09
CA GLY A 58 -3.17 2.26 0.44
C GLY A 58 -2.64 3.57 -0.13
N PHE A 59 -3.54 4.46 -0.52
CA PHE A 59 -3.17 5.81 -0.92
C PHE A 59 -3.04 6.72 0.29
N PRO A 60 -2.07 7.66 0.29
CA PRO A 60 -2.09 8.74 1.27
C PRO A 60 -3.42 9.51 1.12
N PRO A 61 -4.05 9.91 2.24
CA PRO A 61 -5.28 10.68 2.16
C PRO A 61 -5.02 12.02 1.45
N PRO A 62 -6.04 12.60 0.78
CA PRO A 62 -5.91 13.93 0.19
C PRO A 62 -5.40 14.95 1.22
N PRO A 63 -4.55 15.92 0.85
CA PRO A 63 -3.92 16.83 1.79
C PRO A 63 -4.92 17.53 2.73
N LYS A 64 -6.08 17.95 2.20
CA LYS A 64 -7.14 18.59 3.00
C LYS A 64 -7.67 17.69 4.12
N VAL A 65 -7.83 16.39 3.85
CA VAL A 65 -8.28 15.41 4.86
C VAL A 65 -7.18 15.18 5.89
N TRP A 66 -5.92 15.09 5.44
CA TRP A 66 -4.77 14.92 6.32
C TRP A 66 -4.59 16.09 7.29
N HIS A 67 -4.66 17.33 6.80
CA HIS A 67 -4.60 18.54 7.63
C HIS A 67 -5.76 18.61 8.61
N ALA A 68 -6.99 18.34 8.17
CA ALA A 68 -8.15 18.35 9.07
C ALA A 68 -7.97 17.34 10.23
N ALA A 69 -7.52 16.12 9.92
CA ALA A 69 -7.27 15.09 10.93
C ALA A 69 -6.13 15.48 11.90
N SER A 70 -5.06 16.12 11.42
CA SER A 70 -3.93 16.54 12.27
C SER A 70 -4.32 17.67 13.22
N HIS A 71 -5.07 18.67 12.75
CA HIS A 71 -5.63 19.74 13.60
C HIS A 71 -6.58 19.17 14.66
N GLN A 72 -7.48 18.26 14.28
CA GLN A 72 -8.40 17.62 15.22
C GLN A 72 -7.65 16.81 16.29
N ARG A 73 -6.57 16.11 15.91
CA ARG A 73 -5.74 15.36 16.87
C ARG A 73 -5.02 16.28 17.85
N ALA A 74 -4.53 17.45 17.40
CA ALA A 74 -3.93 18.46 18.27
C ALA A 74 -4.96 19.05 19.25
N GLN A 75 -6.15 19.41 18.75
CA GLN A 75 -7.24 19.94 19.58
C GLN A 75 -7.69 18.93 20.65
N ARG A 76 -7.82 17.65 20.29
CA ARG A 76 -8.14 16.58 21.25
C ARG A 76 -7.08 16.45 22.35
N ARG A 77 -5.79 16.56 22.00
CA ARG A 77 -4.70 16.54 22.98
C ARG A 77 -4.78 17.73 23.94
N ILE A 78 -5.02 18.94 23.43
CA ILE A 78 -5.19 20.14 24.26
C ILE A 78 -6.40 19.99 25.18
N ALA A 79 -7.54 19.52 24.65
CA ALA A 79 -8.75 19.32 25.45
C ALA A 79 -8.54 18.29 26.57
N VAL A 80 -7.81 17.20 26.32
CA VAL A 80 -7.45 16.21 27.35
C VAL A 80 -6.55 16.84 28.41
N LEU A 81 -5.54 17.63 28.04
CA LEU A 81 -4.66 18.31 29.00
C LEU A 81 -5.43 19.34 29.85
N ALA A 82 -6.33 20.11 29.24
CA ALA A 82 -7.15 21.08 29.94
C ALA A 82 -8.18 20.44 30.89
N ALA A 83 -8.65 19.22 30.59
CA ALA A 83 -9.57 18.47 31.47
C ALA A 83 -8.87 17.77 32.65
N LEU A 84 -7.53 17.69 32.63
CA LEU A 84 -6.71 17.09 33.67
C LEU A 84 -6.07 18.14 34.61
N ALA A 85 -6.27 19.43 34.33
CA ALA A 85 -5.88 20.56 35.18
C ALA A 85 -7.08 21.07 35.97
#